data_AF-A0A2A2WFM4-F1
#
_entry.id   AF-A0A2A2WFM4-F1
#
_cell.length_a   1.000
_cell.length_b   1.000
_cell.length_c   1.000
_cell.angle_alpha   90.00
_cell.angle_beta   90.00
_cell.angle_gamma   90.00
#
_symmetry.space_group_name_H-M   'P 1'
#
loop_
_entity.id
_entity.type
_entity.pdbx_description
1 polymer ?
#
loop_
_entity_poly.entity_id
_entity_poly.type
_entity_poly.pdbx_seq_one_letter_code
_entity_poly.pdbx_strand_id
1 'polypeptide(L)'
;MSLRTLSILASIVFCLQPNVASRADDKLPEVQSSEHLIASELDQHATDIRSIDRRFVDARGRLEQSYIQERKSLRETLMRRLNKQKKAHTEKGELDIAVAIRDQMKRIEATEIVPPNQQSTKELGSRPAGAPAIKGTWRWNNGVDIENLADGQTNGSGTWRLIDPEKQTYEFRWKRIPPDRVTLSPNGRVLEGTKAHDPSFRVWAVRID
;
A
#
# COMPACT_ATOMS: atom_id res chain seq x y z
N MET A 1 32.22 -3.11 -75.16
CA MET A 1 32.82 -1.76 -75.29
C MET A 1 33.32 -1.39 -73.89
N SER A 2 34.52 -1.79 -73.46
CA SER A 2 35.88 -1.33 -73.78
C SER A 2 36.22 0.10 -73.32
N LEU A 3 37.40 0.18 -72.69
CA LEU A 3 38.27 1.31 -72.33
C LEU A 3 38.00 1.99 -70.98
N ARG A 4 38.83 1.79 -69.94
CA ARG A 4 40.27 2.15 -69.73
C ARG A 4 40.48 3.59 -69.29
N THR A 5 40.83 3.73 -68.00
CA THR A 5 41.93 4.53 -67.41
C THR A 5 42.28 5.91 -67.96
N LEU A 6 42.37 6.92 -67.08
CA LEU A 6 43.56 7.78 -66.96
C LEU A 6 43.55 8.61 -65.66
N SER A 7 44.61 8.40 -64.86
CA SER A 7 44.99 9.21 -63.71
C SER A 7 45.78 10.44 -64.15
N ILE A 8 45.59 11.59 -63.49
CA ILE A 8 46.59 12.66 -63.44
C ILE A 8 46.64 13.20 -62.00
N LEU A 9 47.79 12.99 -61.36
CA LEU A 9 48.25 13.66 -60.15
C LEU A 9 48.87 15.01 -60.55
N ALA A 10 48.56 16.07 -59.81
CA ALA A 10 49.42 17.25 -59.76
C ALA A 10 49.33 17.89 -58.37
N SER A 11 50.47 17.80 -57.68
CA SER A 11 50.84 18.39 -56.40
C SER A 11 50.60 19.89 -56.33
N ILE A 12 50.17 20.39 -55.17
CA ILE A 12 50.48 21.76 -54.74
C ILE A 12 51.11 21.68 -53.35
N VAL A 13 52.38 22.07 -53.33
CA VAL A 13 53.20 22.27 -52.13
C VAL A 13 52.88 23.65 -51.55
N PHE A 14 52.43 23.61 -50.30
CA PHE A 14 52.74 24.50 -49.17
C PHE A 14 53.36 25.88 -49.44
N CYS A 15 52.65 26.93 -49.02
CA CYS A 15 53.24 28.17 -48.50
C CYS A 15 52.42 28.62 -47.28
N LEU A 16 53.02 28.55 -46.09
CA LEU A 16 52.53 29.25 -44.90
C LEU A 16 52.57 30.76 -45.15
N GLN A 17 51.51 31.45 -44.73
CA GLN A 17 51.70 32.67 -43.95
C GLN A 17 50.79 32.66 -42.72
N PRO A 18 51.30 33.06 -41.54
CA PRO A 18 50.50 33.27 -40.35
C PRO A 18 49.94 34.70 -40.40
N ASN A 19 48.66 34.89 -40.13
CA ASN A 19 48.27 36.17 -39.54
C ASN A 19 46.90 36.14 -38.86
N VAL A 20 46.96 36.61 -37.61
CA VAL A 20 45.96 37.34 -36.84
C VAL A 20 44.66 36.61 -36.49
N ALA A 21 44.60 36.25 -35.21
CA ALA A 21 43.41 36.00 -34.43
C ALA A 21 42.28 37.00 -34.71
N SER A 22 41.13 36.49 -35.15
CA SER A 22 39.83 37.11 -34.85
C SER A 22 39.19 36.26 -33.75
N ARG A 23 39.32 36.79 -32.53
CA ARG A 23 38.65 36.32 -31.32
C ARG A 23 37.20 36.78 -31.43
N ALA A 24 36.31 35.90 -31.89
CA ALA A 24 34.88 36.02 -31.66
C ALA A 24 34.45 34.81 -30.83
N ASP A 25 33.90 35.10 -29.65
CA ASP A 25 33.36 34.14 -28.71
C ASP A 25 32.36 33.20 -29.38
N ASP A 26 32.70 31.91 -29.49
CA ASP A 26 31.78 30.85 -29.90
C ASP A 26 31.68 29.81 -28.77
N LYS A 27 31.32 30.30 -27.57
CA LYS A 27 30.92 29.49 -26.42
C LYS A 27 29.40 29.30 -26.41
N LEU A 28 28.81 28.66 -27.44
CA LEU A 28 27.36 28.42 -27.46
C LEU A 28 26.82 27.04 -27.89
N PRO A 29 27.58 25.94 -28.03
CA PRO A 29 26.96 24.61 -28.24
C PRO A 29 26.75 23.79 -26.95
N GLU A 30 27.56 23.99 -25.91
CA GLU A 30 27.58 23.10 -24.73
C GLU A 30 26.43 23.36 -23.75
N VAL A 31 26.01 24.62 -23.62
CA VAL A 31 24.91 25.02 -22.72
C VAL A 31 23.55 24.58 -23.28
N GLN A 32 23.32 24.73 -24.59
CA GLN A 32 22.08 24.28 -25.25
C GLN A 32 21.92 22.75 -25.23
N SER A 33 23.03 22.01 -25.36
CA SER A 33 23.05 20.56 -25.20
C SER A 33 22.67 20.14 -23.77
N SER A 34 23.20 20.85 -22.77
CA SER A 34 22.91 20.59 -21.35
C SER A 34 21.45 20.88 -20.98
N GLU A 35 20.88 21.97 -21.49
CA GLU A 35 19.47 22.31 -21.28
C GLU A 35 18.52 21.29 -21.91
N HIS A 36 18.83 20.81 -23.12
CA HIS A 36 18.05 19.76 -23.78
C HIS A 36 18.12 18.43 -23.01
N LEU A 37 19.29 18.07 -22.47
CA LEU A 37 19.45 16.89 -21.62
C LEU A 37 18.59 16.99 -20.36
N ILE A 38 18.64 18.13 -19.64
CA ILE A 38 17.83 18.36 -18.44
C ILE A 38 16.33 18.29 -18.76
N ALA A 39 15.88 18.88 -19.87
CA ALA A 39 14.49 18.80 -20.30
C ALA A 39 14.05 17.35 -20.58
N SER A 40 14.91 16.57 -21.26
CA SER A 40 14.63 15.15 -21.55
C SER A 40 14.57 14.28 -20.29
N GLU A 41 15.42 14.54 -19.30
CA GLU A 41 15.40 13.85 -18.01
C GLU A 41 14.14 14.20 -17.20
N LEU A 42 13.72 15.46 -17.21
CA LEU A 42 12.47 15.89 -16.56
C LEU A 42 11.24 15.24 -17.20
N ASP A 43 11.19 15.16 -18.53
CA ASP A 43 10.12 14.50 -19.26
C ASP A 43 10.09 12.98 -19.01
N GLN A 44 11.27 12.35 -18.94
CA GLN A 44 11.39 10.94 -18.57
C GLN A 44 10.89 10.70 -17.14
N HIS A 45 11.30 11.54 -16.19
CA HIS A 45 10.86 11.43 -14.80
C HIS A 45 9.34 11.65 -14.66
N ALA A 46 8.77 12.62 -15.39
CA ALA A 46 7.33 12.83 -15.43
C ALA A 46 6.58 11.61 -15.98
N THR A 47 7.15 10.94 -16.99
CA THR A 47 6.60 9.69 -17.56
C THR A 47 6.67 8.55 -16.54
N ASP A 48 7.79 8.42 -15.82
CA ASP A 48 7.99 7.40 -14.79
C ASP A 48 6.97 7.58 -13.66
N ILE A 49 6.77 8.80 -13.16
CA ILE A 49 5.75 9.11 -12.14
C ILE A 49 4.36 8.69 -12.61
N ARG A 50 3.96 9.04 -13.85
CA ARG A 50 2.65 8.64 -14.40
C ARG A 50 2.52 7.12 -14.51
N SER A 51 3.62 6.43 -14.82
CA SER A 51 3.62 4.97 -14.89
C SER A 51 3.43 4.33 -13.51
N ILE A 52 4.04 4.90 -12.47
CA ILE A 52 3.90 4.46 -11.07
C ILE A 52 2.45 4.68 -10.61
N ASP A 53 1.88 5.85 -10.90
CA ASP A 53 0.49 6.17 -10.54
C ASP A 53 -0.50 5.18 -11.16
N ARG A 54 -0.35 4.87 -12.46
CA ARG A 54 -1.17 3.84 -13.13
C ARG A 54 -1.04 2.48 -12.46
N ARG A 55 0.19 2.04 -12.16
CA ARG A 55 0.43 0.76 -11.47
C ARG A 55 -0.19 0.73 -10.08
N PHE A 56 -0.16 1.85 -9.36
CA PHE A 56 -0.77 1.97 -8.04
C PHE A 56 -2.31 1.88 -8.11
N VAL A 57 -2.93 2.59 -9.05
CA VAL A 57 -4.38 2.53 -9.30
C VAL A 57 -4.80 1.11 -9.70
N ASP A 58 -4.05 0.47 -10.60
CA ASP A 58 -4.30 -0.92 -11.01
C ASP A 58 -4.17 -1.90 -9.84
N ALA A 59 -3.12 -1.75 -9.03
CA ALA A 59 -2.90 -2.60 -7.85
C ALA A 59 -4.03 -2.45 -6.83
N ARG A 60 -4.51 -1.22 -6.61
CA ARG A 60 -5.69 -0.97 -5.77
C ARG A 60 -6.93 -1.66 -6.32
N GLY A 61 -7.21 -1.52 -7.61
CA GLY A 61 -8.36 -2.16 -8.24
C GLY A 61 -8.33 -3.69 -8.12
N ARG A 62 -7.15 -4.30 -8.32
CA ARG A 62 -6.96 -5.76 -8.16
C ARG A 62 -7.19 -6.20 -6.71
N LEU A 63 -6.68 -5.44 -5.75
CA LEU A 63 -6.86 -5.73 -4.32
C LEU A 63 -8.35 -5.66 -3.93
N GLU A 64 -9.06 -4.64 -4.38
CA GLU A 64 -10.51 -4.49 -4.13
C GLU A 64 -11.30 -5.65 -4.74
N GLN A 65 -10.96 -6.07 -5.96
CA GLN A 65 -11.58 -7.24 -6.60
C GLN A 65 -11.29 -8.53 -5.85
N SER A 66 -10.03 -8.81 -5.48
CA SER A 66 -9.66 -10.00 -4.69
C SER A 66 -10.41 -10.04 -3.36
N TYR A 67 -10.46 -8.91 -2.64
CA TYR A 67 -11.21 -8.81 -1.39
C TYR A 67 -12.69 -9.14 -1.58
N ILE A 68 -13.35 -8.55 -2.59
CA ILE A 68 -14.77 -8.80 -2.86
C ILE A 68 -15.00 -10.28 -3.19
N GLN A 69 -14.14 -10.87 -4.04
CA GLN A 69 -14.27 -12.27 -4.44
C GLN A 69 -14.05 -13.23 -3.27
N GLU A 70 -13.01 -13.02 -2.47
CA GLU A 70 -12.72 -13.84 -1.29
C GLU A 70 -13.84 -13.75 -0.26
N ARG A 71 -14.38 -12.55 -0.01
CA ARG A 71 -15.53 -12.38 0.92
C ARG A 71 -16.80 -13.04 0.39
N LYS A 72 -17.05 -13.03 -0.92
CA LYS A 72 -18.16 -13.77 -1.55
C LYS A 72 -17.98 -15.28 -1.39
N SER A 73 -16.79 -15.80 -1.70
CA SER A 73 -16.46 -17.23 -1.54
C SER A 73 -16.61 -17.70 -0.09
N LEU A 74 -16.13 -16.88 0.86
CA LEU A 74 -16.29 -17.14 2.29
C LEU A 74 -17.77 -17.17 2.68
N ARG A 75 -18.57 -16.19 2.23
CA ARG A 75 -20.01 -16.15 2.47
C ARG A 75 -20.69 -17.40 1.95
N GLU A 76 -20.43 -17.80 0.71
CA GLU A 76 -21.00 -19.01 0.14
C GLU A 76 -20.65 -20.26 0.96
N THR A 77 -19.38 -20.38 1.38
CA THR A 77 -18.92 -21.50 2.19
C THR A 77 -19.65 -21.55 3.54
N LEU A 78 -19.81 -20.40 4.20
CA LEU A 78 -20.57 -20.28 5.45
C LEU A 78 -22.04 -20.64 5.25
N MET A 79 -22.66 -20.15 4.18
CA MET A 79 -24.07 -20.42 3.86
C MET A 79 -24.32 -21.90 3.59
N ARG A 80 -23.42 -22.59 2.87
CA ARG A 80 -23.50 -24.05 2.67
C ARG A 80 -23.44 -24.80 4.00
N ARG A 81 -22.51 -24.42 4.89
CA ARG A 81 -22.37 -25.05 6.21
C ARG A 81 -23.61 -24.83 7.09
N LEU A 82 -24.10 -23.59 7.17
CA LEU A 82 -25.29 -23.24 7.94
C LEU A 82 -26.54 -23.95 7.38
N ASN A 83 -26.69 -24.03 6.06
CA ASN A 83 -27.82 -24.75 5.47
C ASN A 83 -27.79 -26.26 5.79
N LYS A 84 -26.60 -26.87 5.82
CA LYS A 84 -26.44 -28.28 6.25
C LYS A 84 -26.82 -28.46 7.73
N GLN A 85 -26.37 -27.55 8.61
CA GLN A 85 -26.74 -27.57 10.02
C GLN A 85 -28.25 -27.39 10.21
N LYS A 86 -28.85 -26.39 9.55
CA LYS A 86 -30.30 -26.15 9.57
C LYS A 86 -31.07 -27.42 9.21
N LYS A 87 -30.71 -28.08 8.09
CA LYS A 87 -31.36 -29.32 7.64
C LYS A 87 -31.27 -30.42 8.69
N ALA A 88 -30.08 -30.63 9.27
CA ALA A 88 -29.88 -31.63 10.32
C ALA A 88 -30.74 -31.36 11.57
N HIS A 89 -30.85 -30.10 12.01
CA HIS A 89 -31.70 -29.73 13.15
C HIS A 89 -33.20 -29.84 12.82
N THR A 90 -33.61 -29.54 11.59
CA THR A 90 -34.98 -29.77 11.12
C THR A 90 -35.35 -31.26 11.14
N GLU A 91 -34.46 -32.13 10.67
CA GLU A 91 -34.65 -33.60 10.68
C GLU A 91 -34.75 -34.16 12.11
N LYS A 92 -34.06 -33.55 13.07
CA LYS A 92 -34.12 -33.91 14.50
C LYS A 92 -35.35 -33.35 15.24
N GLY A 93 -36.19 -32.53 14.58
CA GLY A 93 -37.32 -31.86 15.23
C GLY A 93 -36.94 -30.64 16.09
N GLU A 94 -35.67 -30.22 16.05
CA GLU A 94 -35.14 -29.08 16.80
C GLU A 94 -35.42 -27.75 16.05
N LEU A 95 -36.72 -27.43 15.92
CA LEU A 95 -37.22 -26.32 15.10
C LEU A 95 -36.69 -24.95 15.53
N ASP A 96 -36.58 -24.68 16.83
CA ASP A 96 -36.09 -23.39 17.35
C ASP A 96 -34.65 -23.12 16.91
N ILE A 97 -33.80 -24.14 16.94
CA ILE A 97 -32.41 -24.05 16.48
C ILE A 97 -32.37 -23.83 14.95
N ALA A 98 -33.20 -24.54 14.20
CA ALA A 98 -33.28 -24.37 12.75
C ALA A 98 -33.77 -22.95 12.34
N VAL A 99 -34.67 -22.35 13.12
CA VAL A 99 -35.10 -20.96 12.95
C VAL A 99 -33.95 -20.00 13.24
N ALA A 100 -33.25 -20.18 14.36
CA ALA A 100 -32.10 -19.34 14.72
C ALA A 100 -31.01 -19.35 13.64
N ILE A 101 -30.70 -20.53 13.07
CA ILE A 101 -29.74 -20.67 11.97
C ILE A 101 -30.22 -19.94 10.71
N ARG A 102 -31.52 -20.04 10.38
CA ARG A 102 -32.11 -19.32 9.23
C ARG A 102 -31.96 -17.80 9.39
N ASP A 103 -32.19 -17.27 10.58
CA ASP A 103 -32.06 -15.84 10.84
C ASP A 103 -30.60 -15.41 10.81
N GLN A 104 -29.68 -16.24 11.29
CA GLN A 104 -28.24 -16.02 11.14
C GLN A 104 -27.83 -15.96 9.66
N MET A 105 -28.35 -16.87 8.81
CA MET A 105 -28.10 -16.85 7.37
C MET A 105 -28.57 -15.53 6.73
N LYS A 106 -29.79 -15.07 7.07
CA LYS A 106 -30.31 -13.78 6.58
C LYS A 106 -29.43 -12.61 6.98
N ARG A 107 -28.92 -12.59 8.21
CA ARG A 107 -27.99 -11.54 8.69
C ARG A 107 -26.69 -11.54 7.88
N ILE A 108 -26.12 -12.72 7.62
CA ILE A 108 -24.88 -12.86 6.83
C ILE A 108 -25.07 -12.41 5.37
N GLU A 109 -26.22 -12.73 4.77
CA GLU A 109 -26.56 -12.27 3.41
C GLU A 109 -26.75 -10.75 3.36
N ALA A 110 -27.41 -10.18 4.37
CA ALA A 110 -27.69 -8.75 4.46
C ALA A 110 -26.42 -7.90 4.73
N THR A 111 -25.37 -8.48 5.30
CA THR A 111 -24.09 -7.76 5.49
C THR A 111 -23.52 -7.36 4.13
N GLU A 112 -23.21 -6.08 3.94
CA GLU A 112 -22.55 -5.61 2.73
C GLU A 112 -21.06 -6.01 2.69
N ILE A 113 -20.53 -6.32 1.52
CA ILE A 113 -19.09 -6.58 1.33
C ILE A 113 -18.42 -5.25 0.97
N VAL A 114 -17.92 -4.55 1.99
CA VAL A 114 -17.23 -3.27 1.80
C VAL A 114 -15.71 -3.49 1.91
N PRO A 115 -14.91 -3.10 0.90
CA PRO A 115 -13.46 -3.07 0.99
C PRO A 115 -12.96 -2.18 2.15
N PRO A 116 -11.93 -2.61 2.88
CA PRO A 116 -11.45 -1.89 4.07
C PRO A 116 -10.92 -0.48 3.76
N ASN A 117 -10.48 -0.22 2.52
CA ASN A 117 -10.00 1.09 2.08
C ASN A 117 -11.12 2.06 1.67
N GLN A 118 -12.37 1.61 1.60
CA GLN A 118 -13.55 2.43 1.26
C GLN A 118 -14.36 2.86 2.49
N GLN A 119 -14.00 2.41 3.70
CA GLN A 119 -14.55 2.93 4.96
C GLN A 119 -13.89 4.27 5.34
N SER A 120 -14.12 5.27 4.50
CA SER A 120 -13.77 6.68 4.72
C SER A 120 -14.92 7.48 4.11
N THR A 121 -16.07 7.57 4.77
CA THR A 121 -16.55 8.88 5.24
C THR A 121 -17.77 8.81 6.17
N LYS A 122 -18.34 7.62 6.43
CA LYS A 122 -19.66 7.50 7.10
C LYS A 122 -19.66 6.97 8.54
N GLU A 123 -18.55 6.44 9.05
CA GLU A 123 -18.47 5.90 10.42
C GLU A 123 -17.55 6.73 11.35
N LEU A 124 -17.53 8.05 11.19
CA LEU A 124 -17.09 8.94 12.27
C LEU A 124 -18.16 9.12 13.38
N GLY A 125 -19.29 8.42 13.25
CA GLY A 125 -20.38 8.48 14.21
C GLY A 125 -20.17 7.52 15.38
N SER A 126 -19.81 8.09 16.53
CA SER A 126 -20.12 7.54 17.87
C SER A 126 -19.16 6.47 18.42
N ARG A 127 -17.88 6.79 18.57
CA ARG A 127 -17.09 6.17 19.64
C ARG A 127 -17.23 7.04 20.91
N PRO A 128 -17.65 6.48 22.06
CA PRO A 128 -17.73 7.25 23.30
C PRO A 128 -16.37 7.81 23.66
N ALA A 129 -16.31 9.13 23.84
CA ALA A 129 -15.15 9.86 24.30
C ALA A 129 -14.74 9.32 25.68
N GLY A 130 -13.66 8.53 25.74
CA GLY A 130 -13.11 8.03 27.01
C GLY A 130 -12.41 6.67 26.96
N ALA A 131 -12.64 5.84 25.94
CA ALA A 131 -11.95 4.55 25.80
C ALA A 131 -10.85 4.63 24.72
N PRO A 132 -9.55 4.50 25.07
CA PRO A 132 -8.45 4.52 24.11
C PRO A 132 -8.69 3.64 22.89
N ALA A 133 -8.44 4.23 21.72
CA ALA A 133 -8.45 3.66 20.36
C ALA A 133 -8.39 2.13 20.28
N ILE A 134 -7.33 1.65 20.92
CA ILE A 134 -6.67 0.38 20.65
C ILE A 134 -6.79 -0.62 21.80
N LYS A 135 -7.58 -0.33 22.85
CA LYS A 135 -7.91 -1.32 23.88
C LYS A 135 -8.53 -2.57 23.25
N GLY A 136 -8.17 -3.74 23.77
CA GLY A 136 -8.65 -5.03 23.31
C GLY A 136 -7.54 -5.98 22.87
N THR A 137 -7.93 -7.13 22.30
CA THR A 137 -7.02 -8.18 21.84
C THR A 137 -6.70 -8.06 20.35
N TRP A 138 -5.41 -8.11 20.04
CA TRP A 138 -4.87 -7.94 18.70
C TRP A 138 -3.96 -9.10 18.33
N ARG A 139 -4.24 -9.72 17.18
CA ARG A 139 -3.36 -10.71 16.54
C ARG A 139 -2.31 -9.97 15.73
N TRP A 140 -1.06 -10.01 16.17
CA TRP A 140 0.07 -9.41 15.45
C TRP A 140 0.51 -10.28 14.26
N ASN A 141 1.19 -9.67 13.29
CA ASN A 141 1.68 -10.32 12.07
C ASN A 141 2.65 -11.49 12.32
N ASN A 142 3.24 -11.58 13.51
CA ASN A 142 4.04 -12.73 13.96
C ASN A 142 3.20 -13.88 14.56
N GLY A 143 1.87 -13.75 14.56
CA GLY A 143 0.93 -14.75 15.07
C GLY A 143 0.64 -14.63 16.57
N VAL A 144 1.26 -13.69 17.29
CA VAL A 144 1.08 -13.53 18.74
C VAL A 144 -0.15 -12.67 19.04
N ASP A 145 -0.96 -13.12 19.99
CA ASP A 145 -2.07 -12.34 20.54
C ASP A 145 -1.60 -11.44 21.68
N ILE A 146 -1.83 -10.14 21.52
CA ILE A 146 -1.48 -9.12 22.51
C ILE A 146 -2.74 -8.38 22.92
N GLU A 147 -2.98 -8.34 24.22
CA GLU A 147 -4.03 -7.55 24.84
C GLU A 147 -3.47 -6.18 25.24
N ASN A 148 -4.11 -5.11 24.76
CA ASN A 148 -3.79 -3.73 25.11
C ASN A 148 -4.65 -3.27 26.29
N LEU A 149 -4.01 -3.10 27.43
CA LEU A 149 -4.64 -2.77 28.71
C LEU A 149 -4.84 -1.25 28.87
N ALA A 150 -5.76 -0.86 29.75
CA ALA A 150 -6.18 0.53 29.90
C ALA A 150 -5.12 1.52 30.40
N ASP A 151 -4.12 1.02 31.10
CA ASP A 151 -3.02 1.75 31.70
C ASP A 151 -1.84 1.98 30.73
N GLY A 152 -1.98 1.59 29.46
CA GLY A 152 -0.90 1.67 28.48
C GLY A 152 0.05 0.48 28.54
N GLN A 153 -0.26 -0.58 29.28
CA GLN A 153 0.51 -1.82 29.26
C GLN A 153 -0.06 -2.83 28.25
N THR A 154 0.75 -3.84 27.94
CA THR A 154 0.30 -5.04 27.22
C THR A 154 0.58 -6.30 28.03
N ASN A 155 -0.20 -7.36 27.79
CA ASN A 155 0.06 -8.69 28.35
C ASN A 155 1.41 -9.29 27.88
N GLY A 156 2.01 -8.77 26.81
CA GLY A 156 3.27 -9.22 26.20
C GLY A 156 4.53 -8.54 26.73
N SER A 157 4.52 -7.97 27.95
CA SER A 157 5.65 -7.20 28.50
C SER A 157 6.05 -5.97 27.66
N GLY A 158 5.09 -5.35 26.98
CA GLY A 158 5.27 -4.07 26.28
C GLY A 158 4.44 -2.96 26.90
N THR A 159 4.70 -1.74 26.46
CA THR A 159 3.87 -0.56 26.76
C THR A 159 3.48 0.11 25.46
N TRP A 160 2.30 0.70 25.41
CA TRP A 160 1.83 1.47 24.27
C TRP A 160 1.44 2.88 24.70
N ARG A 161 1.59 3.84 23.78
CA ARG A 161 1.13 5.22 23.97
C ARG A 161 0.69 5.84 22.66
N LEU A 162 -0.26 6.76 22.73
CA LEU A 162 -0.64 7.60 21.60
C LEU A 162 0.45 8.66 21.38
N ILE A 163 0.93 8.80 20.15
CA ILE A 163 1.95 9.79 19.78
C ILE A 163 1.43 10.86 18.81
N ASP A 164 0.41 10.55 18.01
CA ASP A 164 -0.27 11.50 17.11
C ASP A 164 -1.79 11.27 17.21
N PRO A 165 -2.52 12.14 17.92
CA PRO A 165 -3.97 12.03 18.05
C PRO A 165 -4.74 12.24 16.74
N GLU A 166 -4.25 13.09 15.85
CA GLU A 166 -4.92 13.41 14.58
C GLU A 166 -4.87 12.22 13.63
N LYS A 167 -3.70 11.57 13.56
CA LYS A 167 -3.50 10.39 12.71
C LYS A 167 -3.81 9.08 13.40
N GLN A 168 -4.20 9.10 14.68
CA GLN A 168 -4.36 7.90 15.51
C GLN A 168 -3.12 7.00 15.46
N THR A 169 -1.93 7.59 15.59
CA THR A 169 -0.65 6.87 15.60
C THR A 169 -0.22 6.56 17.03
N TYR A 170 0.16 5.32 17.25
CA TYR A 170 0.58 4.74 18.51
C TYR A 170 2.02 4.23 18.40
N GLU A 171 2.77 4.34 19.51
CA GLU A 171 4.08 3.74 19.67
C GLU A 171 3.99 2.59 20.66
N PHE A 172 4.46 1.41 20.24
CA PHE A 172 4.61 0.23 21.09
C PHE A 172 6.09 0.06 21.44
N ARG A 173 6.40 0.03 22.73
CA ARG A 173 7.74 -0.22 23.25
C ARG A 173 7.80 -1.62 23.85
N TRP A 174 8.73 -2.41 23.36
CA TRP A 174 8.96 -3.77 23.79
C TRP A 174 10.29 -3.86 24.54
N LYS A 175 10.43 -4.79 25.50
CA LYS A 175 11.63 -4.88 26.35
C LYS A 175 12.95 -5.13 25.60
N ARG A 176 12.92 -5.81 24.45
CA ARG A 176 14.13 -6.33 23.77
C ARG A 176 14.19 -6.05 22.27
N ILE A 177 13.20 -5.37 21.71
CA ILE A 177 13.15 -5.06 20.28
C ILE A 177 12.85 -3.58 20.09
N PRO A 178 13.26 -2.98 18.95
CA PRO A 178 12.95 -1.60 18.63
C PRO A 178 11.45 -1.32 18.73
N PRO A 179 11.06 -0.10 19.13
CA PRO A 179 9.66 0.28 19.19
C PRO A 179 8.99 0.15 17.83
N ASP A 180 7.71 -0.18 17.82
CA ASP A 180 6.87 -0.16 16.62
C ASP A 180 6.04 1.11 16.62
N ARG A 181 5.84 1.71 15.44
CA ARG A 181 4.91 2.83 15.22
C ARG A 181 3.81 2.35 14.31
N VAL A 182 2.58 2.39 14.81
CA VAL A 182 1.41 1.87 14.11
C VAL A 182 0.28 2.88 14.14
N THR A 183 -0.44 2.99 13.03
CA THR A 183 -1.63 3.81 12.89
C THR A 183 -2.86 2.91 12.96
N LEU A 184 -3.87 3.35 13.71
CA LEU A 184 -5.17 2.70 13.75
C LEU A 184 -5.97 3.05 12.50
N SER A 185 -6.43 2.03 11.79
CA SER A 185 -7.32 2.19 10.65
C SER A 185 -8.63 2.88 11.05
N PRO A 186 -9.30 3.62 10.15
CA PRO A 186 -10.55 4.33 10.46
C PRO A 186 -11.66 3.43 11.02
N ASN A 187 -11.70 2.16 10.61
CA ASN A 187 -12.67 1.18 11.10
C ASN A 187 -12.30 0.56 12.47
N GLY A 188 -11.19 0.98 13.07
CA GLY A 188 -10.75 0.53 14.39
C GLY A 188 -10.31 -0.94 14.47
N ARG A 189 -10.14 -1.63 13.32
CA ARG A 189 -9.89 -3.08 13.23
C ARG A 189 -8.45 -3.46 12.93
N VAL A 190 -7.65 -2.55 12.37
CA VAL A 190 -6.29 -2.84 11.92
C VAL A 190 -5.32 -1.80 12.50
N LEU A 191 -4.20 -2.27 13.01
CA LEU A 191 -3.01 -1.46 13.29
C LEU A 191 -1.99 -1.76 12.20
N GLU A 192 -1.43 -0.73 11.58
CA GLU A 192 -0.39 -0.90 10.56
C GLU A 192 0.72 0.15 10.67
N GLY A 193 1.95 -0.24 10.37
CA GLY A 193 3.07 0.69 10.34
C GLY A 193 4.41 -0.01 10.23
N THR A 194 5.42 0.54 10.91
CA THR A 194 6.81 0.08 10.78
C THR A 194 7.54 0.06 12.12
N LYS A 195 8.74 -0.52 12.14
CA LYS A 195 9.66 -0.31 13.25
C LYS A 195 10.12 1.14 13.27
N ALA A 196 10.27 1.72 14.45
CA ALA A 196 10.62 3.13 14.63
C ALA A 196 11.97 3.51 14.02
N HIS A 197 12.89 2.54 13.90
CA HIS A 197 14.23 2.73 13.34
C HIS A 197 14.46 1.96 12.03
N ASP A 198 13.44 1.27 11.53
CA ASP A 198 13.51 0.53 10.27
C ASP A 198 12.17 0.67 9.52
N PRO A 199 12.05 1.64 8.61
CA PRO A 199 10.83 1.86 7.83
C PRO A 199 10.59 0.77 6.78
N SER A 200 11.58 -0.08 6.49
CA SER A 200 11.42 -1.20 5.55
C SER A 200 10.65 -2.36 6.18
N PHE A 201 10.77 -2.52 7.51
CA PHE A 201 10.10 -3.59 8.24
C PHE A 201 8.65 -3.21 8.57
N ARG A 202 7.70 -3.88 7.90
CA ARG A 202 6.26 -3.68 8.12
C ARG A 202 5.78 -4.47 9.34
N VAL A 203 4.99 -3.81 10.17
CA VAL A 203 4.28 -4.41 11.30
C VAL A 203 2.79 -4.14 11.15
N TRP A 204 1.98 -5.12 11.49
CA TRP A 204 0.54 -4.96 11.52
C TRP A 204 -0.09 -5.89 12.54
N ALA A 205 -1.28 -5.53 13.00
CA ALA A 205 -2.09 -6.36 13.87
C ALA A 205 -3.59 -6.19 13.53
N VAL A 206 -4.35 -7.26 13.70
CA VAL A 206 -5.80 -7.27 13.47
C VAL A 206 -6.52 -7.51 14.79
N ARG A 207 -7.55 -6.71 15.05
CA ARG A 207 -8.41 -6.87 16.22
C ARG A 207 -9.20 -8.17 16.12
N ILE A 208 -9.17 -8.99 17.18
CA ILE A 208 -9.83 -10.31 17.21
C ILE A 208 -10.95 -10.42 18.26
N ASP A 209 -11.22 -9.33 18.99
CA ASP A 209 -12.39 -9.19 19.86
C ASP A 209 -13.59 -8.50 19.18
#